data_AF-A0A3D5I2X2-F1
#
_entry.id   AF-A0A3D5I2X2-F1
#
_cell.length_a   1.000
_cell.length_b   1.000
_cell.length_c   1.000
_cell.angle_alpha   90.00
_cell.angle_beta   90.00
_cell.angle_gamma   90.00
#
_symmetry.space_group_name_H-M   'P 1'
#
loop_
_entity.id
_entity.type
_entity.pdbx_description
1 polymer ?
#
loop_
_entity_poly.entity_id
_entity_poly.type
_entity_poly.pdbx_seq_one_letter_code
_entity_poly.pdbx_strand_id
1 'polypeptide(L)' 'MTLKQLKSSYADLLLEIDAAGGRKDGLHLIRKADKILASIHAMEQRCLTPTWEEILGER' A
#
# COMPACT_ATOMS: atom_id res chain seq x y z
N MET A 1 -7.60 2.57 -8.54
CA MET A 1 -6.14 2.68 -8.29
C MET A 1 -5.55 1.28 -8.34
N THR A 2 -4.47 1.06 -9.08
CA THR A 2 -3.84 -0.27 -9.22
C THR A 2 -2.80 -0.50 -8.12
N LEU A 3 -2.46 -1.76 -7.84
CA LEU A 3 -1.42 -2.12 -6.87
C LEU A 3 -0.07 -1.47 -7.22
N LYS A 4 0.27 -1.41 -8.51
CA LYS A 4 1.48 -0.75 -9.03
C LYS A 4 1.49 0.75 -8.71
N GLN A 5 0.35 1.43 -8.90
CA GLN A 5 0.22 2.85 -8.59
C GLN A 5 0.35 3.10 -7.08
N LEU A 6 -0.25 2.26 -6.23
CA LEU A 6 -0.12 2.36 -4.78
C LEU A 6 1.33 2.18 -4.31
N LYS A 7 2.05 1.20 -4.84
CA LYS A 7 3.48 0.98 -4.53
C LYS A 7 4.34 2.18 -4.95
N SER A 8 4.06 2.77 -6.12
CA SER A 8 4.75 3.99 -6.56
C SER A 8 4.49 5.15 -5.61
N SER A 9 3.22 5.41 -5.28
CA SER A 9 2.86 6.50 -4.36
C SER A 9 3.42 6.30 -2.95
N TYR A 10 3.59 5.05 -2.50
CA TYR A 10 4.27 4.75 -1.23
C TYR A 10 5.76 5.09 -1.29
N ALA A 11 6.45 4.72 -2.38
CA ALA A 11 7.86 5.03 -2.57
C ALA A 11 8.11 6.55 -2.63
N ASP A 12 7.28 7.29 -3.37
CA ASP A 12 7.37 8.75 -3.44
C ASP A 12 7.18 9.38 -2.05
N LEU A 13 6.23 8.87 -1.27
CA LEU A 13 5.95 9.36 0.07
C LEU A 13 7.09 9.06 1.07
N LEU A 14 7.82 7.95 0.92
CA LEU A 14 8.99 7.66 1.73
C LEU A 14 10.12 8.67 1.47
N LEU A 15 10.30 9.09 0.21
CA LEU A 15 11.27 10.13 -0.14
C LEU A 15 10.87 11.49 0.46
N GLU A 16 9.59 11.82 0.49
CA GLU A 16 9.09 13.03 1.17
C GLU A 16 9.33 12.98 2.69
N ILE A 17 9.18 11.82 3.33
CA ILE A 17 9.46 11.64 4.76
C ILE A 17 10.94 11.87 5.05
N ASP A 18 11.82 11.29 4.23
CA ASP A 18 13.27 11.45 4.35
C ASP A 18 13.67 12.93 4.21
N ALA A 19 13.11 13.61 3.20
CA ALA A 19 13.32 15.04 2.97
C ALA A 19 12.74 15.94 4.07
N ALA A 20 11.70 15.49 4.79
CA ALA A 20 11.07 16.25 5.87
C ALA A 20 11.94 16.34 7.14
N GLY A 21 12.92 15.44 7.31
CA GLY A 21 13.96 15.52 8.35
C GLY A 21 13.44 15.54 9.79
N GLY A 22 12.39 14.77 10.10
CA GLY A 22 11.88 14.61 11.47
C GLY A 22 11.07 15.78 12.03
N ARG A 23 10.72 16.77 11.21
CA ARG A 23 9.78 17.85 11.59
C ARG A 23 8.38 17.30 11.86
N LYS A 24 7.49 18.09 12.49
CA LYS A 24 6.08 17.73 12.74
C LYS A 24 5.36 17.18 11.49
N ASP A 25 5.73 17.68 10.32
CA ASP A 25 5.20 17.21 9.02
C ASP A 25 5.59 15.76 8.72
N GLY A 26 6.77 15.32 9.14
CA GLY A 26 7.24 13.93 9.00
C GLY A 26 6.32 12.93 9.70
N LEU A 27 5.78 13.27 10.88
CA LEU A 27 4.82 12.39 11.58
C LEU A 27 3.51 12.23 10.81
N HIS A 28 3.03 13.29 10.17
CA HIS A 28 1.84 13.23 9.33
C HIS A 28 2.09 12.36 8.09
N LEU A 29 3.25 12.53 7.45
CA LEU A 29 3.65 11.76 6.28
C LEU A 29 3.84 10.27 6.63
N ILE A 30 4.42 9.94 7.78
CA ILE A 30 4.54 8.56 8.27
C ILE A 30 3.16 7.91 8.44
N ARG A 31 2.21 8.60 9.10
CA ARG A 31 0.84 8.09 9.25
C ARG A 31 0.13 7.89 7.90
N LYS A 32 0.44 8.73 6.91
CA LYS A 32 -0.07 8.59 5.54
C LYS A 32 0.56 7.36 4.86
N ALA A 33 1.85 7.13 5.08
CA ALA A 33 2.58 5.97 4.56
C ALA A 33 2.01 4.66 5.13
N ASP A 34 1.69 4.61 6.42
CA ASP A 34 1.07 3.43 7.06
C ASP A 34 -0.27 3.07 6.42
N LYS A 35 -1.11 4.06 6.10
CA LYS A 35 -2.40 3.83 5.43
C LYS A 35 -2.24 3.26 4.02
N ILE A 36 -1.26 3.76 3.27
CA ILE A 36 -0.97 3.28 1.92
C ILE A 36 -0.43 1.85 2.01
N LEU A 37 0.47 1.57 2.95
CA LEU A 37 1.02 0.24 3.18
C LEU A 37 -0.07 -0.77 3.54
N ALA A 38 -0.99 -0.43 4.44
CA ALA A 38 -2.14 -1.27 4.76
C ALA A 38 -3.02 -1.56 3.53
N SER A 39 -3.21 -0.56 2.66
CA SER A 39 -3.96 -0.73 1.41
C SER A 39 -3.24 -1.63 0.40
N ILE A 40 -1.92 -1.53 0.31
CA ILE A 40 -1.07 -2.43 -0.50
C ILE A 40 -1.23 -3.87 0.02
N HIS A 41 -1.08 -4.10 1.32
CA HIS A 41 -1.21 -5.42 1.92
C HIS A 41 -2.60 -6.03 1.68
N ALA A 42 -3.67 -5.23 1.85
CA ALA A 42 -5.03 -5.71 1.59
C ALA A 42 -5.25 -6.11 0.12
N MET A 43 -4.66 -5.38 -0.82
CA MET A 43 -4.73 -5.72 -2.25
C MET A 43 -3.87 -6.94 -2.59
N GLU A 44 -2.68 -7.06 -2.03
CA GLU A 44 -1.81 -8.22 -2.23
C GLU A 44 -2.45 -9.50 -1.67
N GLN A 45 -3.07 -9.42 -0.49
CA GLN A 45 -3.80 -10.54 0.07
C GLN A 45 -4.97 -10.98 -0.83
N ARG A 46 -5.75 -10.03 -1.35
CA ARG A 46 -6.83 -10.34 -2.31
C ARG A 46 -6.34 -11.00 -3.60
N CYS A 47 -5.14 -10.66 -4.05
CA CYS A 47 -4.53 -11.30 -5.21
C CYS A 47 -3.94 -12.69 -4.90
N LEU A 48 -3.63 -12.97 -3.64
CA LEU A 48 -3.03 -14.24 -3.19
C LEU A 48 -4.06 -15.25 -2.67
N THR A 49 -5.22 -14.78 -2.19
CA THR A 49 -6.31 -15.65 -1.78
C THR A 49 -7.13 -16.06 -3.01
N PRO A 50 -7.04 -17.31 -3.47
CA PRO A 50 -7.95 -17.78 -4.51
C PRO A 50 -9.39 -17.65 -4.01
N THR A 51 -10.30 -17.21 -4.87
CA THR A 51 -11.72 -17.18 -4.51
C THR A 51 -12.25 -18.60 -4.39
N TRP A 52 -13.32 -18.81 -3.61
CA TRP A 52 -13.95 -20.13 -3.54
C TRP A 52 -14.39 -20.64 -4.92
N GLU A 53 -14.79 -19.74 -5.83
CA GLU A 53 -15.10 -20.06 -7.23
C GLU A 53 -13.88 -20.62 -7.99
N GLU A 54 -12.68 -20.07 -7.77
CA GLU A 54 -11.42 -20.60 -8.32
C GLU A 54 -11.01 -21.94 -7.69
N ILE A 55 -11.27 -22.12 -6.39
CA ILE A 55 -10.99 -23.39 -5.69
C ILE A 55 -11.95 -24.49 -6.16
N LEU A 56 -13.21 -24.15 -6.42
CA LEU A 56 -14.25 -25.08 -6.86
C LEU A 56 -14.20 -25.36 -8.37
N GLY A 57 -13.39 -24.63 -9.13
CA GLY A 57 -13.16 -24.88 -10.56
C GLY A 57 -14.34 -24.54 -11.46
N GLU A 58 -15.22 -23.62 -11.05
CA GLU A 58 -16.36 -23.17 -11.86
C GLU A 58 -15.90 -22.12 -12.89
N ARG A 59 -15.25 -22.56 -13.97
CA ARG A 59 -14.89 -21.67 -15.09
C ARG A 59 -14.94 -22.35 -16.46
#